data_AF-A0A972Y522-F1
#
_entry.id   AF-A0A972Y522-F1
#
_cell.length_a   1.000
_cell.length_b   1.000
_cell.length_c   1.000
_cell.angle_alpha   90.00
_cell.angle_beta   90.00
_cell.angle_gamma   90.00
#
_symmetry.space_group_name_H-M   'P 1'
#
loop_
_entity.id
_entity.type
_entity.pdbx_description
1 polymer ?
#
loop_
_entity_poly.entity_id
_entity_poly.type
_entity_poly.pdbx_seq_one_letter_code
_entity_poly.pdbx_strand_id
1 'polypeptide(L)'
;MRRHGLIRLAIGFFAVLSACQTPLQTQLDDALTNPEQTGIRWGLVVADMDGTEQISIRAEDRFTPGSNTKVITTMATYHHLDALEDTRLNPGTRVYLESTGPDTAPDLVLYGGGDAMLRDASDCERTCLAALADAVAATGIVEVSALVGDDTFFPFDRWGIGWSIEDLQYYYGTAVSALSVNDNLVWIDVTPGAAAGDSTVISWQEGDALYALENELVTGAEDSDRTLRVQRHPGGETVRVYGSLTAGSPQLSFGLGLDNPARFAASRFRDLLEARGISVERIETRHRPIGLQDEAPEEGEDRASLVSQTLPSNGTLIATLPASPLRESLMRISKDSENMHAEIALRRLGLIDGTGSRDFGRAALKDFLAEAGVSDIAMSLEGGSGMSVYNRISPRGVVRLLAFAARQPWFEDWLADQPIGGVDGSLERRFKGTALEGKIFAKTGTLNGANALAGVLEARSGRRLLFSIIANDRPPGTRSATPEMDAALVLIAEAY
;
A
#
# COMPACT_ATOMS: atom_id res chain seq x y z
N MET A 1 49.33 -32.56 65.74
CA MET A 1 49.11 -32.58 64.28
C MET A 1 47.62 -32.33 64.04
N ARG A 2 47.25 -31.13 63.58
CA ARG A 2 46.69 -30.81 62.23
C ARG A 2 45.36 -31.54 61.94
N ARG A 3 44.25 -30.92 61.52
CA ARG A 3 43.91 -29.54 61.11
C ARG A 3 42.36 -29.42 61.17
N HIS A 4 41.84 -28.30 61.70
CA HIS A 4 40.45 -27.88 61.52
C HIS A 4 40.34 -27.11 60.20
N GLY A 5 39.42 -27.51 59.31
CA GLY A 5 39.11 -26.80 58.07
C GLY A 5 37.80 -26.03 58.20
N LEU A 6 37.87 -24.69 58.22
CA LEU A 6 36.71 -23.81 58.12
C LEU A 6 36.19 -23.78 56.67
N ILE A 7 34.90 -24.05 56.49
CA ILE A 7 34.15 -23.76 55.26
C ILE A 7 33.73 -22.28 55.33
N ARG A 8 34.25 -21.46 54.41
CA ARG A 8 33.80 -20.07 54.21
C ARG A 8 32.68 -20.07 53.17
N LEU A 9 31.47 -19.72 53.61
CA LEU A 9 30.34 -19.41 52.75
C LEU A 9 30.53 -17.98 52.22
N ALA A 10 30.80 -17.83 50.91
CA ALA A 10 30.88 -16.53 50.27
C ALA A 10 29.45 -16.11 49.83
N ILE A 11 28.85 -15.19 50.56
CA ILE A 11 27.61 -14.52 50.16
C ILE A 11 28.00 -13.41 49.18
N GLY A 12 27.76 -13.63 47.90
CA GLY A 12 27.90 -12.60 46.86
C GLY A 12 26.74 -11.62 46.95
N PHE A 13 27.03 -10.38 47.31
CA PHE A 13 26.09 -9.25 47.24
C PHE A 13 25.91 -8.88 45.75
N PHE A 14 24.78 -9.24 45.15
CA PHE A 14 24.35 -8.66 43.88
C PHE A 14 23.85 -7.24 44.16
N ALA A 15 24.67 -6.23 43.85
CA ALA A 15 24.22 -4.85 43.80
C ALA A 15 23.30 -4.70 42.57
N VAL A 16 21.99 -4.65 42.81
CA VAL A 16 21.03 -4.20 41.80
C VAL A 16 21.24 -2.70 41.64
N LEU A 17 21.94 -2.30 40.60
CA LEU A 17 22.01 -0.91 40.15
C LEU A 17 20.62 -0.54 39.62
N SER A 18 19.79 0.07 40.47
CA SER A 18 18.57 0.75 39.99
C SER A 18 18.99 1.89 39.07
N ALA A 19 18.79 1.72 37.77
CA ALA A 19 18.92 2.81 36.82
C ALA A 19 17.92 3.91 37.20
N CYS A 20 18.40 5.13 37.41
CA CYS A 20 17.54 6.28 37.69
C CYS A 20 16.75 6.60 36.42
N GLN A 21 15.43 6.39 36.42
CA GLN A 21 14.56 6.79 35.31
C GLN A 21 14.56 8.31 35.19
N THR A 22 14.67 8.83 33.96
CA THR A 22 14.58 10.27 33.69
C THR A 22 13.13 10.74 33.82
N PRO A 23 12.86 12.02 34.12
CA PRO A 23 11.50 12.56 34.17
C PRO A 23 10.69 12.29 32.88
N LEU A 24 11.35 12.34 31.72
CA LEU A 24 10.72 12.02 30.43
C LEU A 24 10.36 10.53 30.32
N GLN A 25 11.25 9.63 30.75
CA GLN A 25 10.96 8.19 30.73
C GLN A 25 9.72 7.87 31.59
N THR A 26 9.62 8.46 32.78
CA THR A 26 8.43 8.29 33.64
C THR A 26 7.16 8.82 32.97
N GLN A 27 7.21 10.00 32.34
CA GLN A 27 6.06 10.55 31.61
C GLN A 27 5.61 9.64 30.44
N LEU A 28 6.57 9.04 29.74
CA LEU A 28 6.27 8.10 28.65
C LEU A 28 5.70 6.78 29.16
N ASP A 29 6.25 6.24 30.25
CA ASP A 29 5.72 5.05 30.89
C ASP A 29 4.27 5.30 31.35
N ASP A 30 3.98 6.45 31.97
CA ASP A 30 2.64 6.84 32.40
C ASP A 30 1.68 7.03 31.20
N ALA A 31 2.16 7.62 30.10
CA ALA A 31 1.35 7.83 28.91
C ALA A 31 0.99 6.52 28.20
N LEU A 32 1.93 5.57 28.11
CA LEU A 32 1.79 4.36 27.30
C LEU A 32 1.37 3.12 28.10
N THR A 33 1.59 3.09 29.42
CA THR A 33 1.36 1.90 30.25
C THR A 33 0.30 2.07 31.34
N ASN A 34 -0.51 3.13 31.27
CA ASN A 34 -1.63 3.33 32.19
C ASN A 34 -2.72 2.24 32.06
N PRO A 35 -3.60 2.09 33.06
CA PRO A 35 -4.64 1.05 33.05
C PRO A 35 -5.58 1.08 31.84
N GLU A 36 -5.82 2.23 31.21
CA GLU A 36 -6.66 2.32 29.99
C GLU A 36 -5.98 1.66 28.77
N GLN A 37 -4.65 1.47 28.81
CA GLN A 37 -3.86 0.81 27.77
C GLN A 37 -3.66 -0.69 28.04
N THR A 38 -4.34 -1.26 29.05
CA THR A 38 -4.21 -2.69 29.38
C THR A 38 -4.49 -3.57 28.17
N GLY A 39 -3.57 -4.48 27.86
CA GLY A 39 -3.63 -5.39 26.71
C GLY A 39 -2.90 -4.88 25.47
N ILE A 40 -2.53 -3.59 25.40
CA ILE A 40 -1.74 -3.05 24.30
C ILE A 40 -0.25 -3.29 24.55
N ARG A 41 0.44 -3.83 23.55
CA ARG A 41 1.89 -3.96 23.56
C ARG A 41 2.52 -2.79 22.81
N TRP A 42 3.35 -2.02 23.51
CA TRP A 42 4.02 -0.84 22.98
C TRP A 42 5.48 -1.09 22.67
N GLY A 43 5.90 -0.67 21.47
CA GLY A 43 7.29 -0.53 21.07
C GLY A 43 7.59 0.92 20.66
N LEU A 44 8.69 1.48 21.12
CA LEU A 44 9.13 2.84 20.80
C LEU A 44 10.65 2.87 20.70
N VAL A 45 11.18 3.47 19.63
CA VAL A 45 12.56 3.93 19.58
C VAL A 45 12.57 5.37 19.06
N VAL A 46 13.38 6.21 19.70
CA VAL A 46 13.72 7.56 19.25
C VAL A 46 15.24 7.67 19.20
N ALA A 47 15.77 8.21 18.12
CA ALA A 47 17.21 8.38 17.93
C ALA A 47 17.54 9.72 17.26
N ASP A 48 18.79 10.13 17.39
CA ASP A 48 19.36 11.18 16.53
C ASP A 48 19.43 10.73 15.07
N MET A 49 19.67 11.68 14.17
CA MET A 49 19.79 11.41 12.71
C MET A 49 20.91 10.43 12.36
N ASP A 50 21.92 10.27 13.22
CA ASP A 50 22.99 9.28 13.05
C ASP A 50 22.65 7.88 13.58
N GLY A 51 21.45 7.72 14.17
CA GLY A 51 20.98 6.47 14.76
C GLY A 51 21.32 6.28 16.23
N THR A 52 21.91 7.27 16.91
CA THR A 52 22.17 7.22 18.35
C THR A 52 20.86 7.21 19.13
N GLU A 53 20.52 6.06 19.75
CA GLU A 53 19.28 5.89 20.50
C GLU A 53 19.23 6.79 21.73
N GLN A 54 18.11 7.52 21.87
CA GLN A 54 17.81 8.40 22.97
C GLN A 54 16.76 7.79 23.90
N ILE A 55 15.78 7.08 23.33
CA ILE A 55 14.66 6.45 24.05
C ILE A 55 14.40 5.09 23.43
N SER A 56 14.14 4.08 24.27
CA SER A 56 13.84 2.73 23.81
C SER A 56 12.85 2.02 24.73
N ILE A 57 11.77 1.48 24.17
CA ILE A 57 10.79 0.61 24.83
C ILE A 57 10.57 -0.58 23.89
N ARG A 58 10.86 -1.81 24.35
CA ARG A 58 10.72 -3.05 23.56
C ARG A 58 11.31 -2.93 22.15
N ALA A 59 12.51 -2.35 22.08
CA ALA A 59 13.11 -1.91 20.83
C ALA A 59 13.34 -3.02 19.80
N GLU A 60 13.60 -4.25 20.27
CA GLU A 60 13.85 -5.44 19.43
C GLU A 60 12.64 -6.35 19.28
N ASP A 61 11.54 -6.08 20.00
CA ASP A 61 10.34 -6.89 19.88
C ASP A 61 9.74 -6.76 18.48
N ARG A 62 9.09 -7.83 18.01
CA ARG A 62 8.48 -7.88 16.69
C ARG A 62 7.01 -7.46 16.75
N PHE A 63 6.61 -6.57 15.85
CA PHE A 63 5.26 -6.02 15.76
C PHE A 63 4.71 -6.16 14.34
N THR A 64 3.40 -6.37 14.21
CA THR A 64 2.66 -6.18 12.97
C THR A 64 2.64 -4.68 12.64
N PRO A 65 3.21 -4.26 11.48
CA PRO A 65 3.44 -2.85 11.16
C PRO A 65 2.20 -2.11 10.61
N GLY A 66 1.26 -2.82 10.01
CA GLY A 66 0.35 -2.20 9.04
C GLY A 66 1.14 -1.45 7.97
N SER A 67 0.63 -0.29 7.54
CA SER A 67 1.24 0.52 6.48
C SER A 67 2.63 1.12 6.79
N ASN A 68 3.20 0.93 7.99
CA ASN A 68 4.62 1.21 8.21
C ASN A 68 5.53 0.31 7.35
N THR A 69 5.03 -0.82 6.83
CA THR A 69 5.75 -1.59 5.78
C THR A 69 6.12 -0.73 4.57
N LYS A 70 5.27 0.25 4.22
CA LYS A 70 5.52 1.14 3.08
C LYS A 70 6.74 2.03 3.26
N VAL A 71 7.19 2.29 4.49
CA VAL A 71 8.46 2.98 4.74
C VAL A 71 9.60 2.21 4.07
N ILE A 72 9.63 0.88 4.24
CA ILE A 72 10.64 0.02 3.64
C ILE A 72 10.50 0.00 2.11
N THR A 73 9.29 -0.26 1.60
CA THR A 73 9.03 -0.36 0.16
C THR A 73 9.37 0.94 -0.58
N THR A 74 8.96 2.08 -0.04
CA THR A 74 9.23 3.39 -0.67
C THR A 74 10.71 3.74 -0.62
N MET A 75 11.40 3.51 0.50
CA MET A 75 12.85 3.74 0.58
C MET A 75 13.65 2.84 -0.36
N ALA A 76 13.31 1.55 -0.46
CA ALA A 76 13.94 0.64 -1.41
C ALA A 76 13.73 1.11 -2.85
N THR A 77 12.52 1.58 -3.17
CA THR A 77 12.21 2.12 -4.50
C THR A 77 13.00 3.40 -4.79
N TYR A 78 13.12 4.31 -3.83
CA TYR A 78 13.96 5.51 -3.95
C TYR A 78 15.45 5.16 -4.12
N HIS A 79 15.93 4.14 -3.40
CA HIS A 79 17.31 3.67 -3.52
C HIS A 79 17.63 3.11 -4.92
N HIS A 80 16.65 2.49 -5.60
CA HIS A 80 16.81 1.96 -6.95
C HIS A 80 16.12 2.81 -8.04
N LEU A 81 15.78 4.07 -7.76
CA LEU A 81 14.88 4.86 -8.61
C LEU A 81 15.41 4.97 -10.06
N ASP A 82 16.68 5.29 -10.24
CA ASP A 82 17.31 5.42 -11.57
C ASP A 82 17.21 4.14 -12.40
N ALA A 83 17.37 2.97 -11.77
CA ALA A 83 17.24 1.69 -12.45
C ALA A 83 15.78 1.38 -12.80
N LEU A 84 14.87 1.68 -11.88
CA LEU A 84 13.43 1.40 -12.03
C LEU A 84 12.73 2.34 -13.02
N GLU A 85 13.33 3.48 -13.35
CA GLU A 85 12.85 4.38 -14.41
C GLU A 85 13.29 3.97 -15.82
N ASP A 86 14.18 2.98 -15.96
CA ASP A 86 14.52 2.40 -17.26
C ASP A 86 13.27 1.83 -17.93
N THR A 87 13.04 2.19 -19.20
CA THR A 87 11.89 1.74 -19.99
C THR A 87 11.73 0.21 -20.12
N ARG A 88 12.77 -0.58 -19.83
CA ARG A 88 12.70 -2.04 -19.74
C ARG A 88 12.00 -2.52 -18.47
N LEU A 89 12.10 -1.77 -17.38
CA LEU A 89 11.43 -2.05 -16.10
C LEU A 89 10.18 -1.17 -15.91
N ASN A 90 10.03 -0.14 -16.75
CA ASN A 90 8.89 0.78 -16.78
C ASN A 90 8.38 1.04 -18.21
N PRO A 91 7.85 0.01 -18.91
CA PRO A 91 7.56 0.10 -20.35
C PRO A 91 6.33 0.93 -20.74
N GLY A 92 5.56 1.41 -19.76
CA GLY A 92 4.29 2.11 -19.98
C GLY A 92 3.18 1.18 -20.48
N THR A 93 2.10 1.78 -20.96
CA THR A 93 0.94 1.05 -21.51
C THR A 93 1.02 1.07 -23.03
N ARG A 94 0.74 -0.04 -23.68
CA ARG A 94 0.90 -0.19 -25.14
C ARG A 94 -0.34 -0.78 -25.78
N VAL A 95 -0.56 -0.45 -27.04
CA VAL A 95 -1.61 -1.09 -27.85
C VAL A 95 -0.97 -1.77 -29.06
N TYR A 96 -1.27 -3.05 -29.24
CA TYR A 96 -0.85 -3.83 -30.40
C TYR A 96 -2.05 -4.25 -31.23
N LEU A 97 -1.83 -4.38 -32.53
CA LEU A 97 -2.75 -4.98 -33.50
C LEU A 97 -2.32 -6.41 -33.79
N GLU A 98 -3.16 -7.38 -33.46
CA GLU A 98 -2.96 -8.79 -33.80
C GLU A 98 -3.91 -9.17 -34.95
N SER A 99 -3.36 -9.54 -36.11
CA SER A 99 -4.17 -9.95 -37.26
C SER A 99 -4.71 -11.37 -37.04
N THR A 100 -6.03 -11.52 -37.23
CA THR A 100 -6.75 -12.80 -37.10
C THR A 100 -6.97 -13.49 -38.46
N GLY A 101 -6.58 -12.83 -39.56
CA GLY A 101 -6.82 -13.26 -40.94
C GLY A 101 -6.95 -12.07 -41.90
N PRO A 102 -6.98 -12.31 -43.22
CA PRO A 102 -7.12 -11.26 -44.23
C PRO A 102 -8.53 -10.67 -44.35
N ASP A 103 -9.56 -11.41 -43.96
CA ASP A 103 -10.98 -11.04 -44.11
C ASP A 103 -11.72 -10.93 -42.75
N THR A 104 -10.98 -10.86 -41.65
CA THR A 104 -11.52 -10.79 -40.29
C THR A 104 -11.08 -9.50 -39.61
N ALA A 105 -11.95 -8.94 -38.78
CA ALA A 105 -11.56 -7.82 -37.93
C ALA A 105 -10.38 -8.25 -37.02
N PRO A 106 -9.38 -7.38 -36.85
CA PRO A 106 -8.21 -7.70 -36.03
C PRO A 106 -8.57 -7.76 -34.55
N ASP A 107 -7.69 -8.36 -33.77
CA ASP A 107 -7.71 -8.22 -32.32
C ASP A 107 -6.82 -7.03 -31.91
N LEU A 108 -7.22 -6.35 -30.84
CA LEU A 108 -6.41 -5.34 -30.17
C LEU A 108 -5.93 -5.87 -28.83
N VAL A 109 -4.66 -5.67 -28.53
CA VAL A 109 -4.08 -5.99 -27.22
C VAL A 109 -3.73 -4.69 -26.50
N LEU A 110 -4.44 -4.40 -25.41
CA LEU A 110 -4.07 -3.36 -24.46
C LEU A 110 -3.14 -3.98 -23.41
N TYR A 111 -1.85 -3.70 -23.53
CA TYR A 111 -0.81 -4.26 -22.69
C TYR A 111 -0.41 -3.30 -21.56
N GLY A 112 -0.44 -3.78 -20.32
CA GLY A 112 -0.06 -3.01 -19.14
C GLY A 112 1.39 -3.26 -18.70
N GLY A 113 2.16 -2.18 -18.56
CA GLY A 113 3.55 -2.20 -18.09
C GLY A 113 3.75 -1.92 -16.59
N GLY A 114 2.71 -2.12 -15.77
CA GLY A 114 2.76 -1.89 -14.33
C GLY A 114 2.67 -0.42 -13.92
N ASP A 115 2.12 0.47 -14.75
CA ASP A 115 1.82 1.84 -14.33
C ASP A 115 0.53 1.86 -13.49
N ALA A 116 0.62 2.42 -12.29
CA ALA A 116 -0.48 2.53 -11.34
C ALA A 116 -1.26 3.87 -11.48
N MET A 117 -0.80 4.77 -12.36
CA MET A 117 -1.32 6.13 -12.49
C MET A 117 -2.19 6.33 -13.74
N LEU A 118 -2.45 5.28 -14.53
CA LEU A 118 -3.26 5.35 -15.73
C LEU A 118 -4.71 5.73 -15.40
N ARG A 119 -5.21 6.78 -16.07
CA ARG A 119 -6.58 7.30 -15.91
C ARG A 119 -7.31 7.34 -17.23
N ASP A 120 -8.64 7.30 -17.17
CA ASP A 120 -9.52 7.44 -18.34
C ASP A 120 -10.51 8.61 -18.23
N ALA A 121 -10.43 9.38 -17.15
CA ALA A 121 -11.27 10.56 -16.95
C ALA A 121 -11.07 11.56 -18.09
N SER A 122 -12.15 12.26 -18.46
CA SER A 122 -12.12 13.23 -19.57
C SER A 122 -11.23 14.45 -19.30
N ASP A 123 -10.99 14.78 -18.03
CA ASP A 123 -10.09 15.83 -17.55
C ASP A 123 -8.68 15.29 -17.24
N CYS A 124 -8.36 14.07 -17.65
CA CYS A 124 -7.03 13.50 -17.48
C CYS A 124 -5.96 14.38 -18.17
N GLU A 125 -4.94 14.74 -17.40
CA GLU A 125 -3.82 15.56 -17.89
C GLU A 125 -2.57 14.75 -18.24
N ARG A 126 -2.40 13.59 -17.59
CA ARG A 126 -1.19 12.75 -17.68
C ARG A 126 -1.55 11.28 -17.75
N THR A 127 -0.83 10.54 -18.60
CA THR A 127 -0.98 9.09 -18.76
C THR A 127 -2.45 8.71 -18.97
N CYS A 128 -3.04 9.31 -20.02
CA CYS A 128 -4.46 9.19 -20.31
C CYS A 128 -4.72 8.05 -21.29
N LEU A 129 -5.57 7.10 -20.88
CA LEU A 129 -5.98 5.96 -21.69
C LEU A 129 -6.60 6.39 -23.03
N ALA A 130 -7.29 7.54 -23.05
CA ALA A 130 -7.86 8.14 -24.24
C ALA A 130 -6.82 8.40 -25.36
N ALA A 131 -5.56 8.71 -25.03
CA ALA A 131 -4.51 8.95 -26.02
C ALA A 131 -4.19 7.68 -26.83
N LEU A 132 -4.31 6.49 -26.21
CA LEU A 132 -4.16 5.22 -26.91
C LEU A 132 -5.36 4.97 -27.83
N ALA A 133 -6.57 5.36 -27.43
CA ALA A 133 -7.77 5.18 -28.24
C ALA A 133 -7.74 6.11 -29.47
N ASP A 134 -7.23 7.35 -29.31
CA ASP A 134 -6.98 8.27 -30.42
C ASP A 134 -5.99 7.69 -31.43
N ALA A 135 -4.92 7.07 -30.94
CA ALA A 135 -3.92 6.44 -31.81
C ALA A 135 -4.49 5.25 -32.58
N VAL A 136 -5.36 4.44 -31.95
CA VAL A 136 -6.09 3.37 -32.65
C VAL A 136 -7.01 3.95 -33.71
N ALA A 137 -7.80 4.98 -33.40
CA ALA A 137 -8.69 5.62 -34.37
C ALA A 137 -7.93 6.18 -35.59
N ALA A 138 -6.72 6.72 -35.37
CA ALA A 138 -5.85 7.21 -36.44
C ALA A 138 -5.39 6.12 -37.43
N THR A 139 -5.49 4.84 -37.07
CA THR A 139 -5.19 3.72 -38.00
C THR A 139 -6.27 3.52 -39.06
N GLY A 140 -7.48 4.05 -38.84
CA GLY A 140 -8.64 3.84 -39.72
C GLY A 140 -9.41 2.54 -39.47
N ILE A 141 -9.06 1.77 -38.42
CA ILE A 141 -9.83 0.60 -37.99
C ILE A 141 -11.19 1.08 -37.45
N VAL A 142 -12.26 0.39 -37.85
CA VAL A 142 -13.64 0.68 -37.42
C VAL A 142 -14.30 -0.50 -36.68
N GLU A 143 -13.68 -1.67 -36.72
CA GLU A 143 -14.19 -2.89 -36.10
C GLU A 143 -13.01 -3.71 -35.54
N VAL A 144 -13.20 -4.25 -34.33
CA VAL A 144 -12.24 -5.09 -33.61
C VAL A 144 -12.97 -6.34 -33.13
N SER A 145 -12.41 -7.52 -33.42
CA SER A 145 -12.98 -8.79 -32.99
C SER A 145 -12.83 -8.96 -31.47
N ALA A 146 -11.61 -9.11 -30.96
CA ALA A 146 -11.36 -9.13 -29.52
C ALA A 146 -10.53 -7.91 -29.08
N LEU A 147 -10.94 -7.31 -27.97
CA LEU A 147 -10.06 -6.45 -27.17
C LEU A 147 -9.53 -7.24 -25.98
N VAL A 148 -8.23 -7.51 -26.01
CA VAL A 148 -7.52 -8.29 -24.99
C VAL A 148 -6.86 -7.32 -23.99
N GLY A 149 -7.26 -7.39 -22.72
CA GLY A 149 -6.49 -6.80 -21.62
C GLY A 149 -5.34 -7.74 -21.24
N ASP A 150 -4.11 -7.32 -21.48
CA ASP A 150 -2.90 -8.13 -21.26
C ASP A 150 -2.08 -7.56 -20.09
N ASP A 151 -2.03 -8.29 -18.99
CA ASP A 151 -1.26 -7.94 -17.79
C ASP A 151 -0.06 -8.87 -17.54
N THR A 152 0.41 -9.56 -18.59
CA THR A 152 1.46 -10.58 -18.51
C THR A 152 2.84 -10.05 -18.11
N PHE A 153 3.03 -8.73 -18.05
CA PHE A 153 4.26 -8.10 -17.55
C PHE A 153 4.60 -8.54 -16.12
N PHE A 154 3.57 -8.71 -15.27
CA PHE A 154 3.71 -9.32 -13.95
C PHE A 154 3.11 -10.73 -13.95
N PRO A 155 3.59 -11.63 -13.07
CA PRO A 155 2.88 -12.89 -12.86
C PRO A 155 1.51 -12.59 -12.24
N PHE A 156 0.52 -13.42 -12.55
CA PHE A 156 -0.87 -13.29 -12.13
C PHE A 156 -1.05 -13.70 -10.66
N ASP A 157 -0.45 -12.90 -9.77
CA ASP A 157 -0.42 -13.03 -8.32
C ASP A 157 -1.14 -11.83 -7.70
N ARG A 158 -2.47 -11.88 -7.75
CA ARG A 158 -3.37 -10.74 -7.54
C ARG A 158 -3.41 -10.19 -6.12
N TRP A 159 -3.21 -11.03 -5.11
CA TRP A 159 -3.35 -10.67 -3.70
C TRP A 159 -2.17 -11.19 -2.88
N GLY A 160 -1.77 -10.44 -1.87
CA GLY A 160 -0.64 -10.80 -1.01
C GLY A 160 -0.95 -11.95 -0.04
N ILE A 161 0.08 -12.71 0.34
CA ILE A 161 -0.01 -13.69 1.43
C ILE A 161 -0.39 -12.97 2.74
N GLY A 162 -1.38 -13.51 3.45
CA GLY A 162 -1.84 -12.99 4.74
C GLY A 162 -2.80 -11.80 4.64
N TRP A 163 -3.31 -11.49 3.45
CA TRP A 163 -4.45 -10.57 3.29
C TRP A 163 -5.74 -11.28 3.73
N SER A 164 -6.63 -10.57 4.44
CA SER A 164 -7.91 -11.14 4.83
C SER A 164 -8.85 -11.22 3.64
N ILE A 165 -9.59 -12.32 3.51
CA ILE A 165 -10.62 -12.46 2.47
C ILE A 165 -11.73 -11.40 2.59
N GLU A 166 -11.96 -10.90 3.81
CA GLU A 166 -12.97 -9.88 4.12
C GLU A 166 -12.59 -8.50 3.55
N ASP A 167 -11.29 -8.28 3.30
CA ASP A 167 -10.76 -7.00 2.84
C ASP A 167 -10.79 -6.83 1.32
N LEU A 168 -10.82 -7.93 0.56
CA LEU A 168 -10.61 -7.94 -0.90
C LEU A 168 -11.69 -7.18 -1.69
N GLN A 169 -12.86 -6.95 -1.09
CA GLN A 169 -13.93 -6.18 -1.72
C GLN A 169 -13.72 -4.67 -1.63
N TYR A 170 -12.94 -4.20 -0.65
CA TYR A 170 -12.77 -2.77 -0.39
C TYR A 170 -11.66 -2.19 -1.24
N TYR A 171 -11.68 -0.86 -1.37
CA TYR A 171 -10.71 -0.14 -2.18
C TYR A 171 -9.25 -0.47 -1.86
N TYR A 172 -8.94 -0.66 -0.57
CA TYR A 172 -7.61 -0.95 -0.10
C TYR A 172 -7.17 -2.41 -0.32
N GLY A 173 -8.08 -3.30 -0.71
CA GLY A 173 -7.82 -4.74 -0.94
C GLY A 173 -7.95 -5.18 -2.40
N THR A 174 -8.04 -4.23 -3.34
CA THR A 174 -8.16 -4.51 -4.78
C THR A 174 -7.00 -5.37 -5.31
N ALA A 175 -7.24 -6.15 -6.36
CA ALA A 175 -6.21 -6.97 -6.98
C ALA A 175 -5.09 -6.12 -7.60
N VAL A 176 -3.87 -6.64 -7.50
CA VAL A 176 -2.68 -6.11 -8.14
C VAL A 176 -2.59 -6.65 -9.56
N SER A 177 -2.34 -5.78 -10.53
CA SER A 177 -2.16 -6.14 -11.95
C SER A 177 -1.18 -5.20 -12.62
N ALA A 178 -0.52 -5.68 -13.69
CA ALA A 178 0.31 -4.83 -14.54
C ALA A 178 -0.52 -3.87 -15.41
N LEU A 179 -1.79 -4.18 -15.65
CA LEU A 179 -2.73 -3.31 -16.34
C LEU A 179 -3.76 -2.80 -15.34
N SER A 180 -3.47 -1.63 -14.77
CA SER A 180 -4.31 -0.98 -13.76
C SER A 180 -4.85 0.35 -14.28
N VAL A 181 -6.15 0.58 -14.13
CA VAL A 181 -6.82 1.85 -14.51
C VAL A 181 -7.63 2.32 -13.31
N ASN A 182 -7.58 3.62 -13.02
CA ASN A 182 -8.37 4.24 -11.95
C ASN A 182 -8.24 3.52 -10.58
N ASP A 183 -6.99 3.19 -10.20
CA ASP A 183 -6.69 2.51 -8.93
C ASP A 183 -7.30 1.10 -8.78
N ASN A 184 -7.76 0.52 -9.88
CA ASN A 184 -8.50 -0.75 -9.89
C ASN A 184 -9.76 -0.68 -9.01
N LEU A 185 -10.49 0.42 -9.11
CA LEU A 185 -11.72 0.65 -8.37
C LEU A 185 -12.89 0.89 -9.30
N VAL A 186 -14.07 0.46 -8.83
CA VAL A 186 -15.37 0.88 -9.35
C VAL A 186 -16.20 1.45 -8.22
N TRP A 187 -17.05 2.43 -8.51
CA TRP A 187 -17.80 3.17 -7.52
C TRP A 187 -19.30 3.00 -7.72
N ILE A 188 -20.01 2.80 -6.61
CA ILE A 188 -21.47 2.90 -6.55
C ILE A 188 -21.88 4.11 -5.73
N ASP A 189 -22.95 4.76 -6.17
CA ASP A 189 -23.65 5.79 -5.43
C ASP A 189 -24.93 5.22 -4.84
N VAL A 190 -25.17 5.53 -3.56
CA VAL A 190 -26.32 5.06 -2.78
C VAL A 190 -27.06 6.25 -2.20
N THR A 191 -28.34 6.37 -2.55
CA THR A 191 -29.20 7.49 -2.14
C THR A 191 -30.46 6.95 -1.47
N PRO A 192 -30.79 7.40 -0.24
CA PRO A 192 -32.03 7.01 0.42
C PRO A 192 -33.24 7.69 -0.24
N GLY A 193 -34.43 7.15 -0.01
CA GLY A 193 -35.68 7.82 -0.33
C GLY A 193 -35.94 9.04 0.57
N ALA A 194 -37.01 9.77 0.27
CA ALA A 194 -37.36 11.00 0.97
C ALA A 194 -37.97 10.73 2.36
N ALA A 195 -38.69 9.62 2.51
CA ALA A 195 -39.33 9.20 3.75
C ALA A 195 -39.04 7.73 4.08
N ALA A 196 -39.26 7.33 5.33
CA ALA A 196 -39.12 5.95 5.77
C ALA A 196 -40.02 5.01 4.94
N GLY A 197 -39.46 3.90 4.47
CA GLY A 197 -40.14 2.94 3.59
C GLY A 197 -40.10 3.27 2.10
N ASP A 198 -39.64 4.46 1.71
CA ASP A 198 -39.43 4.78 0.29
C ASP A 198 -38.29 3.93 -0.30
N SER A 199 -38.35 3.71 -1.60
CA SER A 199 -37.30 3.00 -2.35
C SER A 199 -35.98 3.75 -2.32
N THR A 200 -34.90 3.00 -2.24
CA THR A 200 -33.53 3.49 -2.36
C THR A 200 -33.07 3.45 -3.82
N VAL A 201 -32.15 4.34 -4.18
CA VAL A 201 -31.52 4.35 -5.51
C VAL A 201 -30.06 3.94 -5.35
N ILE A 202 -29.65 2.98 -6.17
CA ILE A 202 -28.27 2.50 -6.25
C ILE A 202 -27.87 2.47 -7.71
N SER A 203 -26.77 3.14 -8.04
CA SER A 203 -26.26 3.21 -9.40
C SER A 203 -24.75 3.15 -9.42
N TRP A 204 -24.20 2.56 -10.47
CA TRP A 204 -22.78 2.71 -10.80
C TRP A 204 -22.49 4.15 -11.19
N GLN A 205 -21.27 4.63 -10.88
CA GLN A 205 -20.73 5.80 -11.54
C GLN A 205 -20.47 5.53 -13.02
N GLU A 206 -20.28 6.57 -13.82
CA GLU A 206 -20.22 6.46 -15.27
C GLU A 206 -19.12 5.49 -15.74
N GLY A 207 -19.57 4.43 -16.43
CA GLY A 207 -18.76 3.33 -16.97
C GLY A 207 -18.16 2.37 -15.93
N ASP A 208 -18.59 2.44 -14.66
CA ASP A 208 -18.13 1.53 -13.59
C ASP A 208 -18.98 0.25 -13.49
N ALA A 209 -19.97 0.11 -14.38
CA ALA A 209 -20.92 -1.00 -14.41
C ALA A 209 -20.29 -2.33 -14.82
N LEU A 210 -19.54 -2.94 -13.92
CA LEU A 210 -18.81 -4.20 -14.15
C LEU A 210 -19.54 -5.44 -13.58
N TYR A 211 -20.30 -5.24 -12.50
CA TYR A 211 -20.98 -6.29 -11.75
C TYR A 211 -22.50 -6.04 -11.71
N ALA A 212 -23.28 -7.10 -11.49
CA ALA A 212 -24.71 -6.96 -11.22
C ALA A 212 -24.94 -6.27 -9.87
N LEU A 213 -25.93 -5.37 -9.79
CA LEU A 213 -26.36 -4.73 -8.54
C LEU A 213 -27.63 -5.40 -8.01
N GLU A 214 -27.60 -5.79 -6.74
CA GLU A 214 -28.76 -6.26 -6.01
C GLU A 214 -29.07 -5.28 -4.87
N ASN A 215 -30.20 -4.57 -5.00
CA ASN A 215 -30.64 -3.57 -4.04
C ASN A 215 -31.67 -4.18 -3.07
N GLU A 216 -31.22 -4.45 -1.84
CA GLU A 216 -32.03 -4.87 -0.68
C GLU A 216 -32.08 -3.78 0.40
N LEU A 217 -31.59 -2.58 0.09
CA LEU A 217 -31.48 -1.47 1.03
C LEU A 217 -32.84 -0.79 1.21
N VAL A 218 -33.21 -0.52 2.47
CA VAL A 218 -34.43 0.24 2.79
C VAL A 218 -34.12 1.65 3.29
N THR A 219 -35.06 2.56 3.09
CA THR A 219 -35.01 3.89 3.70
C THR A 219 -35.54 3.82 5.12
N GLY A 220 -34.69 4.10 6.11
CA GLY A 220 -35.05 4.15 7.53
C GLY A 220 -35.63 5.50 7.96
N ALA A 221 -36.28 5.54 9.12
CA ALA A 221 -36.72 6.78 9.76
C ALA A 221 -35.54 7.67 10.19
N GLU A 222 -35.78 8.97 10.37
CA GLU A 222 -34.74 9.98 10.70
C GLU A 222 -33.91 9.63 11.95
N ASP A 223 -34.51 8.96 12.92
CA ASP A 223 -33.90 8.55 14.19
C ASP A 223 -33.33 7.11 14.19
N SER A 224 -33.38 6.43 13.04
CA SER A 224 -32.88 5.06 12.91
C SER A 224 -31.37 5.00 12.69
N ASP A 225 -30.75 3.96 13.25
CA ASP A 225 -29.33 3.68 13.04
C ASP A 225 -29.04 3.31 11.58
N ARG A 226 -27.94 3.86 11.04
CA ARG A 226 -27.42 3.44 9.73
C ARG A 226 -26.81 2.05 9.82
N THR A 227 -27.48 1.07 9.22
CA THR A 227 -27.03 -0.33 9.15
C THR A 227 -26.60 -0.78 7.75
N LEU A 228 -26.59 0.15 6.78
CA LEU A 228 -26.14 -0.08 5.40
C LEU A 228 -24.86 -0.93 5.33
N ARG A 229 -24.87 -1.93 4.47
CA ARG A 229 -23.73 -2.77 4.10
C ARG A 229 -23.68 -2.90 2.58
N VAL A 230 -22.47 -2.84 2.04
CA VAL A 230 -22.17 -3.21 0.66
C VAL A 230 -21.33 -4.47 0.73
N GLN A 231 -21.71 -5.49 -0.02
CA GLN A 231 -21.04 -6.79 0.00
C GLN A 231 -20.79 -7.29 -1.42
N ARG A 232 -19.53 -7.64 -1.70
CA ARG A 232 -19.13 -8.44 -2.85
C ARG A 232 -18.16 -9.52 -2.36
N HIS A 233 -18.53 -10.78 -2.50
CA HIS A 233 -17.58 -11.85 -2.19
C HIS A 233 -16.51 -11.96 -3.28
N PRO A 234 -15.26 -12.35 -2.94
CA PRO A 234 -14.24 -12.62 -3.95
C PRO A 234 -14.71 -13.67 -4.96
N GLY A 235 -14.52 -13.40 -6.24
CA GLY A 235 -15.03 -14.18 -7.36
C GLY A 235 -16.52 -13.97 -7.66
N GLY A 236 -17.23 -13.16 -6.87
CA GLY A 236 -18.64 -12.87 -7.07
C GLY A 236 -18.89 -11.85 -8.18
N GLU A 237 -19.94 -12.10 -8.97
CA GLU A 237 -20.39 -11.22 -10.07
C GLU A 237 -21.53 -10.26 -9.67
N THR A 238 -21.99 -10.35 -8.41
CA THR A 238 -23.07 -9.53 -7.86
C THR A 238 -22.59 -8.75 -6.65
N VAL A 239 -22.91 -7.46 -6.61
CA VAL A 239 -22.76 -6.58 -5.45
C VAL A 239 -24.13 -6.45 -4.79
N ARG A 240 -24.20 -6.88 -3.52
CA ARG A 240 -25.40 -6.74 -2.69
C ARG A 240 -25.29 -5.49 -1.83
N VAL A 241 -26.33 -4.69 -1.82
CA VAL A 241 -26.43 -3.53 -0.92
C VAL A 241 -27.69 -3.69 -0.08
N TYR A 242 -27.52 -3.77 1.23
CA TYR A 242 -28.59 -4.14 2.16
C TYR A 242 -28.49 -3.38 3.50
N GLY A 243 -29.52 -3.51 4.34
CA GLY A 243 -29.64 -2.80 5.61
C GLY A 243 -30.52 -1.56 5.49
N SER A 244 -30.26 -0.54 6.32
CA SER A 244 -31.04 0.69 6.37
C SER A 244 -30.15 1.93 6.21
N LEU A 245 -30.63 2.89 5.41
CA LEU A 245 -30.08 4.24 5.31
C LEU A 245 -31.15 5.26 5.68
N THR A 246 -30.83 6.15 6.61
CA THR A 246 -31.73 7.16 7.16
C THR A 246 -32.26 8.10 6.07
N ALA A 247 -33.57 8.32 6.04
CA ALA A 247 -34.23 9.28 5.13
C ALA A 247 -33.56 10.65 5.17
N GLY A 248 -33.40 11.29 4.01
CA GLY A 248 -32.76 12.60 3.90
C GLY A 248 -31.24 12.63 4.12
N SER A 249 -30.58 11.48 4.34
CA SER A 249 -29.12 11.42 4.36
C SER A 249 -28.54 11.82 3.00
N PRO A 250 -27.34 12.43 2.95
CA PRO A 250 -26.66 12.69 1.69
C PRO A 250 -26.37 11.37 0.95
N GLN A 251 -26.23 11.47 -0.38
CA GLN A 251 -25.71 10.39 -1.21
C GLN A 251 -24.36 9.93 -0.65
N LEU A 252 -24.19 8.61 -0.57
CA LEU A 252 -22.95 7.97 -0.15
C LEU A 252 -22.33 7.24 -1.33
N SER A 253 -21.02 7.38 -1.51
CA SER A 253 -20.26 6.67 -2.55
C SER A 253 -19.39 5.58 -1.91
N PHE A 254 -19.37 4.40 -2.52
CA PHE A 254 -18.59 3.26 -2.05
C PHE A 254 -17.70 2.73 -3.17
N GLY A 255 -16.38 2.77 -2.93
CA GLY A 255 -15.38 2.20 -3.83
C GLY A 255 -15.17 0.72 -3.56
N LEU A 256 -15.23 -0.08 -4.62
CA LEU A 256 -15.09 -1.53 -4.60
C LEU A 256 -13.82 -1.95 -5.33
N GLY A 257 -13.05 -2.81 -4.68
CA GLY A 257 -11.89 -3.45 -5.29
C GLY A 257 -12.30 -4.46 -6.36
N LEU A 258 -11.40 -4.69 -7.32
CA LEU A 258 -11.61 -5.54 -8.48
C LEU A 258 -10.86 -6.86 -8.36
N ASP A 259 -11.43 -7.93 -8.92
CA ASP A 259 -10.76 -9.23 -8.98
C ASP A 259 -9.96 -9.42 -10.29
N ASN A 260 -10.34 -8.74 -11.36
CA ASN A 260 -9.64 -8.77 -12.65
C ASN A 260 -9.50 -7.35 -13.21
N PRO A 261 -8.45 -6.61 -12.79
CA PRO A 261 -8.20 -5.25 -13.27
C PRO A 261 -7.98 -5.16 -14.79
N ALA A 262 -7.33 -6.15 -15.40
CA ALA A 262 -7.09 -6.16 -16.84
C ALA A 262 -8.40 -6.21 -17.65
N ARG A 263 -9.40 -6.97 -17.18
CA ARG A 263 -10.76 -6.97 -17.77
C ARG A 263 -11.42 -5.60 -17.66
N PHE A 264 -11.28 -4.95 -16.51
CA PHE A 264 -11.84 -3.62 -16.29
C PHE A 264 -11.17 -2.58 -17.21
N ALA A 265 -9.85 -2.56 -17.27
CA ALA A 265 -9.10 -1.68 -18.15
C ALA A 265 -9.50 -1.86 -19.63
N ALA A 266 -9.66 -3.11 -20.09
CA ALA A 266 -10.17 -3.40 -21.43
C ALA A 266 -11.61 -2.89 -21.62
N SER A 267 -12.47 -3.01 -20.61
CA SER A 267 -13.84 -2.44 -20.66
C SER A 267 -13.83 -0.93 -20.82
N ARG A 268 -13.03 -0.23 -20.03
CA ARG A 268 -12.89 1.23 -20.12
C ARG A 268 -12.30 1.66 -21.46
N PHE A 269 -11.33 0.90 -21.99
CA PHE A 269 -10.76 1.17 -23.29
C PHE A 269 -11.75 0.93 -24.43
N ARG A 270 -12.61 -0.11 -24.34
CA ARG A 270 -13.71 -0.30 -25.29
C ARG A 270 -14.62 0.92 -25.33
N ASP A 271 -15.05 1.43 -24.17
CA ASP A 271 -15.96 2.57 -24.12
C ASP A 271 -15.34 3.81 -24.82
N LEU A 272 -14.02 4.01 -24.66
CA LEU A 272 -13.26 5.05 -25.36
C LEU A 272 -13.14 4.82 -26.88
N LEU A 273 -13.02 3.56 -27.32
CA LEU A 273 -12.97 3.18 -28.73
C LEU A 273 -14.34 3.35 -29.40
N GLU A 274 -15.41 2.93 -28.73
CA GLU A 274 -16.79 3.06 -29.22
C GLU A 274 -17.20 4.52 -29.36
N ALA A 275 -16.79 5.38 -28.43
CA ALA A 275 -16.94 6.83 -28.53
C ALA A 275 -16.23 7.43 -29.76
N ARG A 276 -15.25 6.73 -30.33
CA ARG A 276 -14.52 7.08 -31.57
C ARG A 276 -15.06 6.35 -32.81
N GLY A 277 -16.19 5.66 -32.69
CA GLY A 277 -16.83 4.95 -33.79
C GLY A 277 -16.21 3.59 -34.11
N ILE A 278 -15.45 2.99 -33.19
CA ILE A 278 -14.81 1.69 -33.36
C ILE A 278 -15.59 0.66 -32.55
N SER A 279 -16.26 -0.30 -33.21
CA SER A 279 -17.00 -1.34 -32.51
C SER A 279 -16.07 -2.47 -32.04
N VAL A 280 -16.27 -2.96 -30.82
CA VAL A 280 -15.55 -4.09 -30.24
C VAL A 280 -16.53 -5.23 -29.95
N GLU A 281 -16.33 -6.39 -30.57
CA GLU A 281 -17.27 -7.52 -30.43
C GLU A 281 -17.16 -8.19 -29.04
N ARG A 282 -15.95 -8.45 -28.54
CA ARG A 282 -15.74 -9.12 -27.25
C ARG A 282 -14.52 -8.61 -26.49
N ILE A 283 -14.55 -8.82 -25.16
CA ILE A 283 -13.42 -8.56 -24.25
C ILE A 283 -12.85 -9.89 -23.79
N GLU A 284 -11.53 -9.99 -23.83
CA GLU A 284 -10.76 -11.11 -23.31
C GLU A 284 -9.64 -10.59 -22.39
N THR A 285 -9.02 -11.49 -21.62
CA THR A 285 -7.86 -11.16 -20.78
C THR A 285 -6.76 -12.18 -20.95
N ARG A 286 -5.51 -11.69 -21.03
CA ARG A 286 -4.31 -12.53 -21.06
C ARG A 286 -3.53 -12.33 -19.76
N HIS A 287 -3.34 -13.43 -19.05
CA HIS A 287 -2.65 -13.47 -17.76
C HIS A 287 -1.44 -14.39 -17.83
N ARG A 288 -0.33 -14.02 -17.17
CA ARG A 288 0.85 -14.90 -17.04
C ARG A 288 0.74 -15.70 -15.75
N PRO A 289 0.52 -17.03 -15.77
CA PRO A 289 0.44 -17.81 -14.53
C PRO A 289 1.79 -17.76 -13.78
N ILE A 290 1.71 -17.84 -12.44
CA ILE A 290 2.89 -18.00 -11.58
C ILE A 290 3.52 -19.36 -11.89
N GLY A 291 4.84 -19.40 -12.05
CA GLY A 291 5.61 -20.64 -12.18
C GLY A 291 6.87 -20.64 -11.31
N LEU A 292 7.65 -21.73 -11.40
CA LEU A 292 8.90 -21.89 -10.62
C LEU A 292 9.91 -20.77 -10.89
N GLN A 293 9.89 -20.19 -12.10
CA GLN A 293 10.72 -19.04 -12.45
C GLN A 293 10.38 -17.76 -11.67
N ASP A 294 9.22 -17.72 -11.00
CA ASP A 294 8.78 -16.61 -10.17
C ASP A 294 9.17 -16.79 -8.69
N GLU A 295 9.72 -17.94 -8.31
CA GLU A 295 10.29 -18.17 -6.98
C GLU A 295 11.73 -17.64 -6.95
N ALA A 296 11.99 -16.66 -6.08
CA ALA A 296 13.34 -16.12 -5.95
C ALA A 296 14.26 -17.19 -5.33
N PRO A 297 15.45 -17.44 -5.90
CA PRO A 297 16.38 -18.42 -5.34
C PRO A 297 16.90 -17.96 -3.98
N GLU A 298 17.42 -18.93 -3.22
CA GLU A 298 18.02 -18.68 -1.90
C GLU A 298 19.20 -17.69 -2.00
N GLU A 299 19.54 -17.07 -0.87
CA GLU A 299 20.62 -16.07 -0.81
C GLU A 299 21.95 -16.64 -1.31
N GLY A 300 22.58 -15.94 -2.26
CA GLY A 300 23.89 -16.29 -2.81
C GLY A 300 23.85 -17.03 -4.15
N GLU A 301 22.68 -17.35 -4.68
CA GLU A 301 22.51 -17.85 -6.04
C GLU A 301 22.31 -16.71 -7.06
N ASP A 302 22.78 -16.89 -8.30
CA ASP A 302 22.71 -15.87 -9.34
C ASP A 302 21.27 -15.68 -9.85
N ARG A 303 20.69 -14.53 -9.50
CA ARG A 303 19.34 -14.10 -9.88
C ARG A 303 19.28 -13.54 -11.32
N ALA A 304 20.41 -13.20 -11.93
CA ALA A 304 20.46 -12.50 -13.21
C ALA A 304 20.03 -13.33 -14.43
N SER A 305 19.88 -14.66 -14.28
CA SER A 305 19.66 -15.59 -15.40
C SER A 305 18.20 -15.76 -15.85
N LEU A 306 17.22 -15.09 -15.23
CA LEU A 306 15.79 -15.35 -15.46
C LEU A 306 15.03 -14.27 -16.26
N VAL A 307 15.73 -13.27 -16.80
CA VAL A 307 15.10 -12.17 -17.56
C VAL A 307 14.91 -12.57 -19.03
N SER A 308 13.99 -13.49 -19.29
CA SER A 308 13.38 -13.58 -20.63
C SER A 308 12.07 -12.79 -20.60
N GLN A 309 12.15 -11.47 -20.78
CA GLN A 309 10.97 -10.69 -21.15
C GLN A 309 10.57 -11.11 -22.57
N THR A 310 9.71 -12.13 -22.68
CA THR A 310 9.03 -12.44 -23.94
C THR A 310 8.36 -11.18 -24.46
N LEU A 311 8.45 -10.94 -25.78
CA LEU A 311 7.74 -9.83 -26.40
C LEU A 311 6.26 -9.91 -26.01
N PRO A 312 5.66 -8.82 -25.53
CA PRO A 312 4.31 -8.82 -24.98
C PRO A 312 3.24 -9.20 -26.00
N SER A 313 3.55 -9.00 -27.29
CA SER A 313 2.74 -9.42 -28.42
C SER A 313 3.63 -9.63 -29.64
N ASN A 314 3.26 -10.55 -30.53
CA ASN A 314 3.83 -10.68 -31.87
C ASN A 314 3.12 -9.78 -32.90
N GLY A 315 2.15 -8.97 -32.45
CA GLY A 315 1.39 -8.03 -33.25
C GLY A 315 2.15 -6.74 -33.59
N THR A 316 1.51 -5.89 -34.39
CA THR A 316 2.06 -4.59 -34.78
C THR A 316 1.80 -3.57 -33.68
N LEU A 317 2.84 -2.94 -33.13
CA LEU A 317 2.69 -1.85 -32.16
C LEU A 317 2.00 -0.65 -32.82
N ILE A 318 0.84 -0.25 -32.29
CA ILE A 318 0.13 0.97 -32.74
C ILE A 318 0.68 2.18 -31.98
N ALA A 319 0.72 2.08 -30.65
CA ALA A 319 1.09 3.19 -29.79
C ALA A 319 1.68 2.73 -28.45
N THR A 320 2.52 3.59 -27.88
CA THR A 320 3.00 3.49 -26.50
C THR A 320 2.62 4.77 -25.77
N LEU A 321 1.97 4.61 -24.63
CA LEU A 321 1.79 5.63 -23.62
C LEU A 321 2.88 5.44 -22.56
N PRO A 322 3.88 6.35 -22.48
CA PRO A 322 4.95 6.23 -21.50
C PRO A 322 4.38 6.16 -20.08
N ALA A 323 5.05 5.40 -19.22
CA ALA A 323 4.67 5.34 -17.82
C ALA A 323 4.90 6.68 -17.12
N SER A 324 4.08 6.94 -16.12
CA SER A 324 4.21 8.07 -15.22
C SER A 324 5.53 7.96 -14.41
N PRO A 325 6.13 9.10 -14.01
CA PRO A 325 7.28 9.08 -13.10
C PRO A 325 6.93 8.31 -11.83
N LEU A 326 7.83 7.41 -11.40
CA LEU A 326 7.55 6.54 -10.24
C LEU A 326 7.32 7.34 -8.97
N ARG A 327 7.93 8.52 -8.86
CA ARG A 327 7.75 9.44 -7.74
C ARG A 327 6.28 9.84 -7.51
N GLU A 328 5.46 9.95 -8.56
CA GLU A 328 4.04 10.26 -8.38
C GLU A 328 3.29 9.13 -7.65
N SER A 329 3.61 7.88 -8.00
CA SER A 329 3.09 6.70 -7.32
C SER A 329 3.61 6.61 -5.88
N LEU A 330 4.90 6.89 -5.65
CA LEU A 330 5.51 6.91 -4.31
C LEU A 330 4.85 7.95 -3.38
N MET A 331 4.53 9.14 -3.91
CA MET A 331 3.81 10.16 -3.16
C MET A 331 2.43 9.66 -2.72
N ARG A 332 1.67 8.98 -3.58
CA ARG A 332 0.38 8.37 -3.20
C ARG A 332 0.52 7.23 -2.20
N ILE A 333 1.55 6.39 -2.34
CA ILE A 333 1.88 5.36 -1.34
C ILE A 333 2.08 5.98 0.04
N SER A 334 2.73 7.14 0.11
CA SER A 334 3.00 7.81 1.38
C SER A 334 1.82 8.63 1.91
N LYS A 335 1.29 9.57 1.12
CA LYS A 335 0.24 10.52 1.52
C LYS A 335 -1.11 9.84 1.74
N ASP A 336 -1.55 9.08 0.74
CA ASP A 336 -2.86 8.42 0.69
C ASP A 336 -2.81 7.01 1.28
N SER A 337 -1.60 6.48 1.50
CA SER A 337 -1.38 5.13 2.01
C SER A 337 -1.83 4.01 1.06
N GLU A 338 -1.75 4.25 -0.25
CA GLU A 338 -2.25 3.34 -1.29
C GLU A 338 -1.57 1.96 -1.29
N ASN A 339 -2.38 0.90 -1.14
CA ASN A 339 -1.90 -0.48 -1.03
C ASN A 339 -1.48 -1.05 -2.38
N MET A 340 -2.33 -0.91 -3.41
CA MET A 340 -2.05 -1.42 -4.75
C MET A 340 -0.76 -0.80 -5.32
N HIS A 341 -0.58 0.52 -5.15
CA HIS A 341 0.65 1.19 -5.57
C HIS A 341 1.89 0.61 -4.90
N ALA A 342 1.83 0.33 -3.59
CA ALA A 342 2.95 -0.25 -2.85
C ALA A 342 3.28 -1.67 -3.30
N GLU A 343 2.27 -2.49 -3.63
CA GLU A 343 2.50 -3.81 -4.20
C GLU A 343 3.06 -3.74 -5.63
N ILE A 344 2.63 -2.79 -6.46
CA ILE A 344 3.22 -2.56 -7.78
C ILE A 344 4.69 -2.11 -7.65
N ALA A 345 5.02 -1.23 -6.69
CA ALA A 345 6.40 -0.86 -6.39
C ALA A 345 7.23 -2.08 -5.97
N LEU A 346 6.67 -2.98 -5.16
CA LEU A 346 7.31 -4.26 -4.82
C LEU A 346 7.55 -5.13 -6.07
N ARG A 347 6.57 -5.26 -6.97
CA ARG A 347 6.75 -6.01 -8.23
C ARG A 347 7.87 -5.41 -9.07
N ARG A 348 7.97 -4.08 -9.13
CA ARG A 348 9.04 -3.39 -9.86
C ARG A 348 10.43 -3.64 -9.29
N LEU A 349 10.58 -3.61 -7.96
CA LEU A 349 11.82 -4.04 -7.32
C LEU A 349 12.19 -5.47 -7.72
N GLY A 350 11.20 -6.36 -7.82
CA GLY A 350 11.37 -7.73 -8.29
C GLY A 350 11.71 -7.89 -9.78
N LEU A 351 11.75 -6.80 -10.57
CA LEU A 351 12.22 -6.82 -11.95
C LEU A 351 13.71 -6.51 -12.09
N ILE A 352 14.37 -5.97 -11.05
CA ILE A 352 15.80 -5.60 -11.10
C ILE A 352 16.64 -6.84 -11.45
N ASP A 353 16.39 -7.93 -10.72
CA ASP A 353 17.07 -9.22 -10.88
C ASP A 353 16.06 -10.37 -10.98
N GLY A 354 14.91 -10.17 -11.64
CA GLY A 354 13.85 -11.18 -11.62
C GLY A 354 12.69 -10.95 -12.59
N THR A 355 11.57 -11.59 -12.28
CA THR A 355 10.38 -11.67 -13.15
C THR A 355 9.28 -10.68 -12.80
N GLY A 356 9.52 -9.80 -11.82
CA GLY A 356 8.51 -8.94 -11.24
C GLY A 356 7.53 -9.67 -10.32
N SER A 357 7.89 -10.86 -9.83
CA SER A 357 7.10 -11.58 -8.84
C SER A 357 7.20 -10.94 -7.45
N ARG A 358 6.28 -11.31 -6.56
CA ARG A 358 6.30 -10.89 -5.16
C ARG A 358 7.54 -11.39 -4.46
N ASP A 359 7.95 -12.62 -4.75
CA ASP A 359 9.07 -13.25 -4.08
C ASP A 359 10.39 -12.61 -4.52
N PHE A 360 10.54 -12.25 -5.80
CA PHE A 360 11.66 -11.40 -6.24
C PHE A 360 11.61 -10.00 -5.62
N GLY A 361 10.43 -9.40 -5.48
CA GLY A 361 10.29 -8.13 -4.77
C GLY A 361 10.69 -8.22 -3.30
N ARG A 362 10.28 -9.28 -2.60
CA ARG A 362 10.65 -9.54 -1.20
C ARG A 362 12.14 -9.77 -1.06
N ALA A 363 12.74 -10.50 -1.99
CA ALA A 363 14.18 -10.71 -2.07
C ALA A 363 14.92 -9.37 -2.25
N ALA A 364 14.46 -8.49 -3.14
CA ALA A 364 15.04 -7.16 -3.30
C ALA A 364 14.91 -6.29 -2.03
N LEU A 365 13.77 -6.35 -1.33
CA LEU A 365 13.63 -5.67 -0.04
C LEU A 365 14.59 -6.25 1.01
N LYS A 366 14.82 -7.55 1.00
CA LYS A 366 15.75 -8.23 1.90
C LYS A 366 17.19 -7.76 1.68
N ASP A 367 17.63 -7.71 0.43
CA ASP A 367 18.96 -7.26 0.05
C ASP A 367 19.18 -5.78 0.46
N PHE A 368 18.18 -4.93 0.20
CA PHE A 368 18.18 -3.53 0.64
C PHE A 368 18.26 -3.37 2.17
N LEU A 369 17.48 -4.16 2.92
CA LEU A 369 17.53 -4.14 4.39
C LEU A 369 18.89 -4.62 4.92
N ALA A 370 19.48 -5.64 4.30
CA ALA A 370 20.81 -6.12 4.66
C ALA A 370 21.89 -5.05 4.43
N GLU A 371 21.83 -4.30 3.32
CA GLU A 371 22.71 -3.15 3.07
C GLU A 371 22.55 -2.08 4.15
N ALA A 372 21.31 -1.82 4.60
CA ALA A 372 21.02 -0.92 5.70
C ALA A 372 21.44 -1.45 7.09
N GLY A 373 21.99 -2.67 7.17
CA GLY A 373 22.38 -3.31 8.43
C GLY A 373 21.19 -3.80 9.27
N VAL A 374 20.05 -4.04 8.63
CA VAL A 374 18.82 -4.55 9.25
C VAL A 374 18.64 -6.02 8.92
N SER A 375 18.71 -6.88 9.93
CA SER A 375 18.52 -8.33 9.76
C SER A 375 17.06 -8.74 9.59
N ASP A 376 16.81 -9.91 9.00
CA ASP A 376 15.48 -10.55 8.90
C ASP A 376 14.74 -10.72 10.23
N ILE A 377 15.49 -10.88 11.32
CA ILE A 377 14.92 -11.01 12.67
C ILE A 377 14.21 -9.70 13.06
N ALA A 378 14.80 -8.57 12.67
CA ALA A 378 14.27 -7.23 12.92
C ALA A 378 13.15 -6.90 11.92
N MET A 379 13.20 -7.37 10.67
CA MET A 379 12.15 -7.14 9.68
C MET A 379 11.95 -8.33 8.76
N SER A 380 10.71 -8.82 8.68
CA SER A 380 10.30 -9.89 7.75
C SER A 380 8.99 -9.50 7.07
N LEU A 381 9.00 -9.42 5.75
CA LEU A 381 7.90 -8.86 4.95
C LEU A 381 7.37 -9.91 3.95
N GLU A 382 6.06 -10.05 3.88
CA GLU A 382 5.32 -10.87 2.91
C GLU A 382 4.80 -10.06 1.72
N GLY A 383 4.84 -8.73 1.78
CA GLY A 383 4.32 -7.84 0.73
C GLY A 383 4.70 -6.38 0.98
N GLY A 384 4.39 -5.50 0.02
CA GLY A 384 4.87 -4.11 0.00
C GLY A 384 3.95 -3.13 0.74
N SER A 385 2.68 -3.47 0.91
CA SER A 385 1.65 -2.57 1.44
C SER A 385 1.55 -2.56 2.96
N GLY A 386 1.86 -3.68 3.62
CA GLY A 386 1.59 -3.85 5.05
C GLY A 386 0.23 -4.46 5.39
N MET A 387 -0.56 -4.89 4.39
CA MET A 387 -1.81 -5.62 4.63
C MET A 387 -1.61 -7.02 5.20
N SER A 388 -0.45 -7.64 4.95
CA SER A 388 -0.17 -8.97 5.48
C SER A 388 -0.07 -8.96 6.99
N VAL A 389 -0.92 -9.75 7.65
CA VAL A 389 -0.84 -9.97 9.10
C VAL A 389 0.41 -10.75 9.53
N TYR A 390 1.21 -11.25 8.58
CA TYR A 390 2.48 -11.94 8.83
C TYR A 390 3.69 -11.01 8.81
N ASN A 391 3.55 -9.79 8.29
CA ASN A 391 4.64 -8.80 8.33
C ASN A 391 5.08 -8.54 9.78
N ARG A 392 6.38 -8.51 10.03
CA ARG A 392 6.94 -8.16 11.34
C ARG A 392 8.04 -7.14 11.17
N ILE A 393 8.04 -6.12 12.02
CA ILE A 393 9.12 -5.14 12.16
C ILE A 393 9.45 -4.93 13.64
N SER A 394 10.68 -4.54 13.97
CA SER A 394 11.05 -4.01 15.28
C SER A 394 11.22 -2.49 15.21
N PRO A 395 10.86 -1.74 16.27
CA PRO A 395 11.07 -0.29 16.32
C PRO A 395 12.53 0.11 16.03
N ARG A 396 13.49 -0.64 16.56
CA ARG A 396 14.92 -0.41 16.31
C ARG A 396 15.31 -0.69 14.88
N GLY A 397 14.77 -1.74 14.27
CA GLY A 397 14.97 -2.02 12.85
C GLY A 397 14.56 -0.82 11.99
N VAL A 398 13.38 -0.24 12.27
CA VAL A 398 12.87 0.91 11.51
C VAL A 398 13.78 2.13 11.69
N VAL A 399 14.20 2.42 12.91
CA VAL A 399 15.09 3.56 13.19
C VAL A 399 16.48 3.36 12.58
N ARG A 400 17.02 2.13 12.58
CA ARG A 400 18.26 1.80 11.86
C ARG A 400 18.12 2.06 10.35
N LEU A 401 17.01 1.64 9.75
CA LEU A 401 16.71 1.92 8.34
C LEU A 401 16.61 3.42 8.08
N LEU A 402 15.91 4.18 8.93
CA LEU A 402 15.81 5.64 8.83
C LEU A 402 17.19 6.31 8.93
N ALA A 403 18.08 5.84 9.81
CA ALA A 403 19.44 6.38 9.97
C ALA A 403 20.36 6.01 8.80
N PHE A 404 20.16 4.85 8.19
CA PHE A 404 20.76 4.53 6.90
C PHE A 404 20.28 5.47 5.81
N ALA A 405 18.96 5.62 5.66
CA ALA A 405 18.33 6.46 4.66
C ALA A 405 18.76 7.92 4.80
N ALA A 406 18.88 8.45 6.02
CA ALA A 406 19.32 9.82 6.29
C ALA A 406 20.70 10.20 5.72
N ARG A 407 21.51 9.21 5.34
CA ARG A 407 22.84 9.41 4.72
C ARG A 407 22.80 9.31 3.18
N GLN A 408 21.64 9.03 2.62
CA GLN A 408 21.44 8.82 1.18
C GLN A 408 21.03 10.13 0.49
N PRO A 409 21.44 10.33 -0.78
CA PRO A 409 21.14 11.57 -1.51
C PRO A 409 19.64 11.79 -1.75
N TRP A 410 18.85 10.72 -1.78
CA TRP A 410 17.40 10.75 -2.02
C TRP A 410 16.55 10.97 -0.76
N PHE A 411 17.15 11.07 0.43
CA PHE A 411 16.40 11.07 1.69
C PHE A 411 15.39 12.20 1.83
N GLU A 412 15.79 13.43 1.48
CA GLU A 412 14.91 14.59 1.62
C GLU A 412 13.75 14.55 0.62
N ASP A 413 13.95 13.97 -0.57
CA ASP A 413 12.88 13.72 -1.53
C ASP A 413 11.88 12.68 -0.98
N TRP A 414 12.37 11.57 -0.44
CA TRP A 414 11.53 10.58 0.22
C TRP A 414 10.77 11.15 1.43
N LEU A 415 11.41 12.03 2.20
CA LEU A 415 10.80 12.63 3.38
C LEU A 415 9.70 13.63 3.00
N ALA A 416 9.90 14.40 1.92
CA ALA A 416 8.91 15.35 1.41
C ALA A 416 7.60 14.65 0.98
N ASP A 417 7.68 13.39 0.53
CA ASP A 417 6.51 12.58 0.19
C ASP A 417 5.74 12.08 1.43
N GLN A 418 6.33 12.09 2.64
CA GLN A 418 5.65 11.60 3.84
C GLN A 418 4.56 12.56 4.32
N PRO A 419 3.44 12.06 4.88
CA PRO A 419 2.42 12.90 5.50
C PRO A 419 3.01 13.86 6.55
N ILE A 420 2.53 15.10 6.55
CA ILE A 420 2.97 16.15 7.46
C ILE A 420 1.90 16.39 8.53
N GLY A 421 2.30 16.34 9.80
CA GLY A 421 1.41 16.55 10.95
C GLY A 421 0.63 17.86 10.85
N GLY A 422 -0.70 17.76 10.84
CA GLY A 422 -1.61 18.91 10.81
C GLY A 422 -1.79 19.55 9.43
N VAL A 423 -1.13 19.03 8.40
CA VAL A 423 -1.07 19.65 7.06
C VAL A 423 -1.70 18.77 5.99
N ASP A 424 -1.25 17.52 5.83
CA ASP A 424 -1.70 16.70 4.69
C ASP A 424 -1.70 15.18 4.96
N GLY A 425 -2.24 14.45 3.96
CA GLY A 425 -2.33 13.00 3.95
C GLY A 425 -2.99 12.41 5.19
N SER A 426 -2.57 11.22 5.57
CA SER A 426 -3.08 10.54 6.78
C SER A 426 -2.77 11.22 8.13
N LEU A 427 -2.00 12.32 8.13
CA LEU A 427 -1.71 13.12 9.32
C LEU A 427 -2.40 14.49 9.32
N GLU A 428 -3.21 14.82 8.30
CA GLU A 428 -3.84 16.13 8.11
C GLU A 428 -4.56 16.61 9.39
N ARG A 429 -5.22 15.72 10.14
CA ARG A 429 -5.99 16.06 11.36
C ARG A 429 -5.25 15.79 12.67
N ARG A 430 -4.07 15.19 12.62
CA ARG A 430 -3.26 14.84 13.80
C ARG A 430 -2.24 15.94 14.08
N PHE A 431 -1.83 16.10 15.34
CA PHE A 431 -0.84 17.10 15.78
C PHE A 431 -1.22 18.59 15.61
N LYS A 432 -2.41 18.94 15.10
CA LYS A 432 -2.87 20.35 15.04
C LYS A 432 -2.90 20.99 16.44
N GLY A 433 -2.39 22.22 16.54
CA GLY A 433 -2.29 22.98 17.78
C GLY A 433 -1.21 22.47 18.74
N THR A 434 -0.35 21.55 18.32
CA THR A 434 0.73 20.99 19.15
C THR A 434 2.10 21.48 18.68
N ALA A 435 3.16 21.17 19.44
CA ALA A 435 4.54 21.46 19.05
C ALA A 435 4.98 20.75 17.76
N LEU A 436 4.24 19.74 17.29
CA LEU A 436 4.56 18.94 16.10
C LEU A 436 3.76 19.34 14.84
N GLU A 437 2.86 20.32 14.91
CA GLU A 437 2.18 20.82 13.71
C GLU A 437 3.19 21.37 12.69
N GLY A 438 3.16 20.85 11.46
CA GLY A 438 4.12 21.17 10.40
C GLY A 438 5.55 20.66 10.63
N LYS A 439 5.78 19.87 11.68
CA LYS A 439 7.13 19.50 12.16
C LYS A 439 7.34 17.99 12.32
N ILE A 440 6.34 17.18 12.01
CA ILE A 440 6.46 15.72 11.96
C ILE A 440 6.12 15.23 10.56
N PHE A 441 7.01 14.41 10.00
CA PHE A 441 6.96 13.85 8.66
C PHE A 441 6.99 12.33 8.81
N ALA A 442 5.83 11.68 8.72
CA ALA A 442 5.74 10.30 9.15
C ALA A 442 4.66 9.49 8.44
N LYS A 443 4.99 8.22 8.22
CA LYS A 443 4.05 7.24 7.68
C LYS A 443 3.23 6.63 8.81
N THR A 444 1.91 6.61 8.62
CA THR A 444 0.95 5.93 9.49
C THR A 444 0.78 4.46 9.10
N GLY A 445 0.40 3.64 10.08
CA GLY A 445 -0.04 2.25 9.91
C GLY A 445 -1.24 1.91 10.80
N THR A 446 -2.25 1.27 10.23
CA THR A 446 -3.44 0.80 10.97
C THR A 446 -3.89 -0.55 10.43
N LEU A 447 -4.12 -1.50 11.33
CA LEU A 447 -4.84 -2.75 11.09
C LEU A 447 -5.74 -3.02 12.32
N ASN A 448 -6.58 -4.06 12.24
CA ASN A 448 -7.25 -4.56 13.42
C ASN A 448 -6.23 -4.97 14.49
N GLY A 449 -6.34 -4.39 15.69
CA GLY A 449 -5.42 -4.64 16.80
C GLY A 449 -4.05 -3.95 16.70
N ALA A 450 -3.77 -3.18 15.65
CA ALA A 450 -2.45 -2.55 15.46
C ALA A 450 -2.53 -1.08 14.98
N ASN A 451 -1.70 -0.24 15.59
CA ASN A 451 -1.41 1.11 15.11
C ASN A 451 0.12 1.30 15.05
N ALA A 452 0.61 2.10 14.12
CA ALA A 452 2.02 2.42 13.99
C ALA A 452 2.22 3.83 13.42
N LEU A 453 3.34 4.46 13.79
CA LEU A 453 3.82 5.70 13.19
C LEU A 453 5.35 5.68 13.17
N ALA A 454 5.95 5.98 12.03
CA ALA A 454 7.41 6.08 11.91
C ALA A 454 7.81 7.18 10.94
N GLY A 455 8.92 7.85 11.23
CA GLY A 455 9.43 8.93 10.40
C GLY A 455 10.39 9.83 11.16
N VAL A 456 10.31 11.13 10.85
CA VAL A 456 11.16 12.17 11.42
C VAL A 456 10.29 13.22 12.11
N LEU A 457 10.72 13.71 13.26
CA LEU A 457 10.14 14.87 13.92
C LEU A 457 11.21 15.92 14.21
N GLU A 458 10.83 17.20 14.17
CA GLU A 458 11.64 18.32 14.63
C GLU A 458 11.23 18.69 16.06
N ALA A 459 12.17 18.52 16.99
CA ALA A 459 11.98 18.84 18.39
C ALA A 459 12.04 20.35 18.66
N ARG A 460 11.71 20.78 19.87
CA ARG A 460 11.66 22.21 20.26
C ARG A 460 13.00 22.91 20.11
N SER A 461 14.12 22.20 20.32
CA SER A 461 15.47 22.75 20.05
C SER A 461 15.79 22.95 18.56
N GLY A 462 14.95 22.45 17.65
CA GLY A 462 15.24 22.37 16.21
C GLY A 462 16.01 21.13 15.80
N ARG A 463 16.36 20.23 16.74
CA ARG A 463 16.96 18.92 16.42
C ARG A 463 15.93 18.05 15.69
N ARG A 464 16.36 17.39 14.60
CA ARG A 464 15.58 16.33 13.94
C ARG A 464 15.87 15.00 14.62
N LEU A 465 14.81 14.26 14.94
CA LEU A 465 14.86 12.96 15.57
C LEU A 465 14.16 11.92 14.70
N LEU A 466 14.79 10.76 14.57
CA LEU A 466 14.21 9.57 13.95
C LEU A 466 13.36 8.83 14.97
N PHE A 467 12.22 8.29 14.56
CA PHE A 467 11.40 7.52 15.48
C PHE A 467 10.62 6.39 14.81
N SER A 468 10.27 5.40 15.63
CA SER A 468 9.26 4.39 15.33
C SER A 468 8.49 4.08 16.59
N ILE A 469 7.17 4.30 16.58
CA ILE A 469 6.24 3.93 17.64
C ILE A 469 5.18 2.96 17.11
N ILE A 470 4.95 1.87 17.82
CA ILE A 470 4.07 0.79 17.40
C ILE A 470 3.26 0.30 18.60
N ALA A 471 1.95 0.18 18.42
CA ALA A 471 1.02 -0.45 19.34
C ALA A 471 0.42 -1.69 18.67
N ASN A 472 0.52 -2.84 19.31
CA ASN A 472 -0.11 -4.09 18.88
C ASN A 472 -0.97 -4.67 19.99
N ASP A 473 -1.64 -5.77 19.66
CA ASP A 473 -2.43 -6.58 20.60
C ASP A 473 -3.61 -5.79 21.21
N ARG A 474 -3.99 -4.69 20.56
CA ARG A 474 -5.06 -3.81 21.01
C ARG A 474 -6.38 -4.58 21.06
N PRO A 475 -7.05 -4.65 22.23
CA PRO A 475 -8.25 -5.48 22.37
C PRO A 475 -9.36 -5.06 21.39
N PRO A 476 -10.14 -6.02 20.84
CA PRO A 476 -11.28 -5.71 19.98
C PRO A 476 -12.27 -4.75 20.66
N GLY A 477 -12.85 -3.83 19.88
CA GLY A 477 -13.84 -2.86 20.38
C GLY A 477 -13.27 -1.69 21.19
N THR A 478 -11.96 -1.64 21.45
CA THR A 478 -11.32 -0.45 22.05
C THR A 478 -11.15 0.67 21.02
N ARG A 479 -10.91 1.90 21.48
CA ARG A 479 -10.54 3.02 20.59
C ARG A 479 -9.13 2.84 20.02
N SER A 480 -8.79 3.57 18.97
CA SER A 480 -7.43 3.59 18.42
C SER A 480 -6.40 4.09 19.45
N ALA A 481 -5.17 3.59 19.35
CA ALA A 481 -4.02 3.99 20.16
C ALA A 481 -3.28 5.23 19.61
N THR A 482 -3.76 5.82 18.50
CA THR A 482 -3.11 7.00 17.91
C THR A 482 -3.07 8.22 18.83
N PRO A 483 -4.09 8.52 19.69
CA PRO A 483 -3.99 9.66 20.60
C PRO A 483 -2.82 9.55 21.59
N GLU A 484 -2.56 8.36 22.12
CA GLU A 484 -1.42 8.09 23.01
C GLU A 484 -0.09 8.18 22.28
N MET A 485 -0.03 7.69 21.04
CA MET A 485 1.16 7.87 20.19
C MET A 485 1.47 9.35 20.00
N ASP A 486 0.45 10.13 19.66
CA ASP A 486 0.60 11.55 19.38
C ASP A 486 1.07 12.30 20.64
N ALA A 487 0.44 12.02 21.79
CA ALA A 487 0.83 12.60 23.07
C ALA A 487 2.29 12.26 23.46
N ALA A 488 2.70 10.99 23.31
CA ALA A 488 4.05 10.56 23.60
C ALA A 488 5.09 11.28 22.71
N LEU A 489 4.82 11.40 21.41
CA LEU A 489 5.72 12.09 20.48
C LEU A 489 5.77 13.60 20.72
N VAL A 490 4.66 14.22 21.12
CA VAL A 490 4.65 15.63 21.54
C VAL A 490 5.51 15.83 22.80
N LEU A 491 5.39 14.97 23.81
CA LEU A 491 6.24 15.02 25.01
C LEU A 491 7.73 14.91 24.67
N ILE A 492 8.08 13.99 23.76
CA ILE A 492 9.46 13.84 23.26
C ILE A 492 9.91 15.11 22.55
N ALA A 493 9.09 15.64 21.64
CA ALA A 493 9.42 16.85 20.90
C ALA A 493 9.60 18.07 21.81
N GLU A 494 8.91 18.16 22.93
CA GLU A 494 9.08 19.25 23.90
C GLU A 494 10.31 19.11 24.79
N ALA A 495 10.74 17.87 25.05
CA ALA A 495 11.88 17.58 25.93
C ALA A 495 13.24 17.71 25.22
N TYR A 496 13.27 17.55 23.90
CA TYR A 496 14.46 17.69 23.06
C TYR A 496 14.49 19.03 22.34
#